data_AF-A0A669BG20-F1
#
_entry.id   AF-A0A669BG20-F1
#
_cell.length_a   1.000
_cell.length_b   1.000
_cell.length_c   1.000
_cell.angle_alpha   90.00
_cell.angle_beta   90.00
_cell.angle_gamma   90.00
#
_symmetry.space_group_name_H-M   'P 1'
#
loop_
_entity.id
_entity.type
_entity.pdbx_description
1 polymer ?
#
loop_
_entity_poly.entity_id
_entity_poly.type
_entity_poly.pdbx_seq_one_letter_code
_entity_poly.pdbx_strand_id
1 'polypeptide(L)'
;MKDSVVLLLLFFGSLLCSPTNQARLTVSPSSSQFFEYDFVSLSCEEDDSSAGWTLRRNTTTQQMTQCGVKWGRYTGSSCEIRFIDPLDSGVYWCESREGPISNMVNLTVTGGSVILQSPVLPVMEGDDVTLLCETKTTPSNLPAAFYKDGSLIRKQPTGHMTIQHVSRSDEGLYKCDISGHGESPSSWITVTAKPSTTASPTTLPMTTSRAPPSLISTPFQVVTTVCHLLLFFSHLLHLHCAHATENTLPVSMVTTHVLKTKVRWQE
;
A
#
# COMPACT_ATOMS: atom_id res chain seq x y z
N MET A 1 -5.38 7.44 -44.97
CA MET A 1 -4.53 6.23 -44.87
C MET A 1 -3.44 6.39 -43.82
N LYS A 2 -2.77 7.55 -43.74
CA LYS A 2 -1.76 7.82 -42.69
C LYS A 2 -2.38 7.88 -41.29
N ASP A 3 -3.58 8.43 -41.20
CA ASP A 3 -4.37 8.64 -39.98
C ASP A 3 -4.84 7.31 -39.37
N SER A 4 -5.20 6.35 -40.22
CA SER A 4 -5.62 4.99 -39.84
C SER A 4 -4.53 4.20 -39.12
N VAL A 5 -3.25 4.43 -39.48
CA VAL A 5 -2.11 3.75 -38.86
C VAL A 5 -1.78 4.37 -37.50
N VAL A 6 -1.87 5.70 -37.37
CA VAL A 6 -1.71 6.40 -36.09
C VAL A 6 -2.82 5.96 -35.12
N LEU A 7 -4.06 5.87 -35.57
CA LEU A 7 -5.17 5.38 -34.75
C LEU A 7 -4.95 3.93 -34.28
N LEU A 8 -4.44 3.06 -35.16
CA LEU A 8 -4.10 1.67 -34.80
C LEU A 8 -2.99 1.61 -33.74
N LEU A 9 -1.91 2.38 -33.90
CA LEU A 9 -0.80 2.41 -32.95
C LEU A 9 -1.20 2.97 -31.58
N LEU A 10 -2.08 3.97 -31.54
CA LEU A 10 -2.68 4.47 -30.30
C LEU A 10 -3.59 3.41 -29.65
N PHE A 11 -4.32 2.61 -30.42
CA PHE A 11 -5.10 1.47 -29.93
C PHE A 11 -4.21 0.34 -29.37
N PHE A 12 -3.14 -0.06 -30.06
CA PHE A 12 -2.24 -1.10 -29.55
C PHE A 12 -1.40 -0.63 -28.35
N GLY A 13 -1.07 0.67 -28.27
CA GLY A 13 -0.45 1.27 -27.09
C GLY A 13 -1.38 1.31 -25.87
N SER A 14 -2.69 1.54 -26.06
CA SER A 14 -3.66 1.52 -24.96
C SER A 14 -4.07 0.11 -24.53
N LEU A 15 -4.12 -0.86 -25.45
CA LEU A 15 -4.38 -2.28 -25.11
C LEU A 15 -3.26 -2.94 -24.27
N LEU A 16 -2.04 -2.39 -24.28
CA LEU A 16 -0.92 -2.90 -23.48
C LEU A 16 -0.86 -2.32 -22.06
N CYS A 17 -1.77 -1.40 -21.71
CA CYS A 17 -1.84 -0.78 -20.39
C CYS A 17 -3.28 -0.74 -19.86
N SER A 18 -3.99 -1.86 -19.97
CA SER A 18 -5.16 -2.12 -19.11
C SER A 18 -4.72 -1.99 -17.64
N PRO A 19 -5.53 -1.38 -16.75
CA PRO A 19 -5.27 -1.47 -15.33
C PRO A 19 -5.27 -2.96 -14.94
N THR A 20 -4.17 -3.44 -14.38
CA THR A 20 -4.15 -4.76 -13.75
C THR A 20 -5.14 -4.73 -12.59
N ASN A 21 -6.19 -5.55 -12.64
CA ASN A 21 -7.13 -5.75 -11.55
C ASN A 21 -6.37 -6.29 -10.32
N GLN A 22 -5.90 -5.38 -9.48
CA GLN A 22 -5.06 -5.65 -8.31
C GLN A 22 -6.00 -5.89 -7.12
N ALA A 23 -5.93 -7.07 -6.52
CA ALA A 23 -6.76 -7.35 -5.35
C ALA A 23 -6.42 -6.41 -4.19
N ARG A 24 -7.45 -6.08 -3.42
CA ARG A 24 -7.35 -5.28 -2.21
C ARG A 24 -7.47 -6.19 -0.99
N LEU A 25 -6.48 -6.19 -0.12
CA LEU A 25 -6.57 -6.88 1.17
C LEU A 25 -7.41 -6.05 2.13
N THR A 26 -8.49 -6.65 2.64
CA THR A 26 -9.34 -6.11 3.71
C THR A 26 -9.29 -6.98 4.96
N VAL A 27 -9.59 -6.37 6.11
CA VAL A 27 -9.52 -7.00 7.44
C VAL A 27 -10.83 -6.70 8.18
N SER A 28 -11.38 -7.72 8.84
CA SER A 28 -12.61 -7.65 9.61
C SER A 28 -12.39 -8.20 11.03
N PRO A 29 -12.69 -7.42 12.09
CA PRO A 29 -13.08 -6.01 12.04
C PRO A 29 -11.95 -5.09 11.52
N SER A 30 -12.30 -3.91 11.03
CA SER A 30 -11.38 -2.97 10.37
C SER A 30 -10.51 -2.21 11.38
N SER A 31 -9.56 -2.92 12.00
CA SER A 31 -8.61 -2.42 12.99
C SER A 31 -7.19 -2.88 12.66
N SER A 32 -6.19 -2.05 12.98
CA SER A 32 -4.77 -2.44 12.94
C SER A 32 -4.30 -3.14 14.23
N GLN A 33 -5.09 -3.05 15.31
CA GLN A 33 -4.76 -3.62 16.62
C GLN A 33 -5.87 -4.56 17.13
N PHE A 34 -5.43 -5.64 17.79
CA PHE A 34 -6.27 -6.70 18.35
C PHE A 34 -5.76 -7.14 19.72
N PHE A 35 -6.66 -7.63 20.57
CA PHE A 35 -6.28 -8.37 21.77
C PHE A 35 -5.93 -9.83 21.41
N GLU A 36 -5.08 -10.42 22.24
CA GLU A 36 -4.87 -11.87 22.27
C GLU A 36 -6.22 -12.60 22.43
N TYR A 37 -6.44 -13.66 21.64
CA TYR A 37 -7.67 -14.44 21.50
C TYR A 37 -8.82 -13.79 20.71
N ASP A 38 -8.63 -12.62 20.09
CA ASP A 38 -9.62 -12.06 19.16
C ASP A 38 -9.80 -12.91 17.88
N PHE A 39 -10.96 -12.76 17.26
CA PHE A 39 -11.23 -13.28 15.91
C PHE A 39 -10.85 -12.24 14.85
N VAL A 40 -10.09 -12.66 13.85
CA VAL A 40 -9.71 -11.83 12.70
C VAL A 40 -10.02 -12.57 11.41
N SER A 41 -10.66 -11.89 10.46
CA SER A 41 -10.90 -12.39 9.10
C SER A 41 -10.23 -11.48 8.09
N LEU A 42 -9.43 -12.05 7.19
CA LEU A 42 -8.72 -11.35 6.12
C LEU A 42 -9.24 -11.81 4.77
N SER A 43 -9.55 -10.90 3.85
CA SER A 43 -10.06 -11.21 2.51
C SER A 43 -9.30 -10.47 1.42
N CYS A 44 -9.08 -11.15 0.29
CA CYS A 44 -8.62 -10.52 -0.94
C CYS A 44 -9.86 -10.15 -1.75
N GLU A 45 -10.26 -8.87 -1.72
CA GLU A 45 -11.34 -8.35 -2.56
C GLU A 45 -10.81 -8.14 -3.99
N GLU A 46 -11.52 -8.70 -4.96
CA GLU A 46 -11.22 -8.59 -6.39
C GLU A 46 -12.27 -7.73 -7.08
N ASP A 47 -11.85 -6.82 -7.97
CA ASP A 47 -12.80 -6.03 -8.75
C ASP A 47 -13.44 -6.83 -9.91
N ASP A 48 -12.72 -7.80 -10.51
CA ASP A 48 -13.19 -8.61 -11.67
C ASP A 48 -12.30 -9.85 -11.98
N SER A 49 -11.44 -10.28 -11.04
CA SER A 49 -10.17 -10.95 -11.39
C SER A 49 -10.21 -12.47 -11.65
N SER A 50 -10.81 -13.26 -10.76
CA SER A 50 -10.73 -14.73 -10.65
C SER A 50 -9.32 -15.35 -10.48
N ALA A 51 -8.26 -14.53 -10.37
CA ALA A 51 -6.86 -14.96 -10.34
C ALA A 51 -6.43 -15.48 -8.95
N GLY A 52 -7.00 -16.62 -8.54
CA GLY A 52 -6.91 -17.24 -7.21
C GLY A 52 -5.75 -16.81 -6.31
N TRP A 53 -5.97 -15.72 -5.58
CA TRP A 53 -5.00 -15.04 -4.73
C TRP A 53 -4.67 -15.88 -3.49
N THR A 54 -3.39 -15.91 -3.13
CA THR A 54 -2.91 -16.57 -1.92
C THR A 54 -2.66 -15.54 -0.83
N LEU A 55 -3.40 -15.64 0.28
CA LEU A 55 -3.11 -14.79 1.44
C LEU A 55 -1.84 -15.26 2.15
N ARG A 56 -0.88 -14.35 2.28
CA ARG A 56 0.41 -14.55 2.94
C ARG A 56 0.58 -13.64 4.14
N ARG A 57 1.48 -14.04 5.03
CA ARG A 57 1.99 -13.20 6.12
C ARG A 57 3.48 -13.36 6.35
N ASN A 58 4.08 -12.34 6.96
CA ASN A 58 5.41 -12.33 7.50
C ASN A 58 5.34 -11.84 8.96
N THR A 59 5.53 -12.75 9.91
CA THR A 59 5.53 -12.45 11.34
C THR A 59 6.93 -12.61 11.93
N THR A 60 7.15 -12.12 13.15
CA THR A 60 8.44 -12.23 13.85
C THR A 60 8.92 -13.67 14.02
N THR A 61 8.00 -14.64 13.99
CA THR A 61 8.29 -16.08 14.19
C THR A 61 8.28 -16.90 12.90
N GLN A 62 7.54 -16.49 11.86
CA GLN A 62 7.36 -17.26 10.64
C GLN A 62 7.40 -16.37 9.39
N GLN A 63 8.44 -16.58 8.58
CA GLN A 63 8.59 -15.87 7.31
C GLN A 63 7.70 -16.46 6.21
N MET A 64 6.97 -15.57 5.53
CA MET A 64 6.30 -15.78 4.23
C MET A 64 5.41 -17.03 4.12
N THR A 65 4.55 -17.27 5.12
CA THR A 65 3.66 -18.43 5.17
C THR A 65 2.27 -18.14 4.57
N GLN A 66 1.67 -19.10 3.85
CA GLN A 66 0.30 -18.98 3.35
C GLN A 66 -0.74 -19.43 4.40
N CYS A 67 -1.94 -18.82 4.34
CA CYS A 67 -3.08 -19.26 5.13
C CYS A 67 -3.48 -20.72 4.83
N GLY A 68 -4.01 -21.41 5.85
CA GLY A 68 -4.50 -22.78 5.76
C GLY A 68 -3.43 -23.87 5.83
N VAL A 69 -2.14 -23.52 5.91
CA VAL A 69 -1.03 -24.48 6.06
C VAL A 69 -0.47 -24.51 7.48
N LYS A 70 -0.05 -23.35 8.01
CA LYS A 70 0.49 -23.23 9.39
C LYS A 70 -0.33 -22.32 10.29
N TRP A 71 -1.22 -21.52 9.71
CA TRP A 71 -1.99 -20.48 10.41
C TRP A 71 -3.28 -20.20 9.63
N GLY A 72 -4.29 -19.73 10.36
CA GLY A 72 -5.61 -19.43 9.82
C GLY A 72 -6.31 -20.62 9.14
N ARG A 73 -7.52 -20.39 8.65
CA ARG A 73 -8.27 -21.35 7.84
C ARG A 73 -9.14 -20.61 6.84
N TYR A 74 -9.17 -21.06 5.60
CA TYR A 74 -10.10 -20.52 4.61
C TYR A 74 -11.55 -20.90 4.93
N THR A 75 -12.42 -19.90 4.92
CA THR A 75 -13.88 -20.00 4.99
C THR A 75 -14.44 -19.14 3.86
N GLY A 76 -14.74 -19.75 2.72
CA GLY A 76 -15.02 -19.01 1.47
C GLY A 76 -13.75 -18.36 0.92
N SER A 77 -13.82 -17.08 0.53
CA SER A 77 -12.68 -16.27 0.09
C SER A 77 -11.80 -15.76 1.24
N SER A 78 -12.28 -15.80 2.48
CA SER A 78 -11.60 -15.20 3.62
C SER A 78 -10.76 -16.22 4.39
N CYS A 79 -9.61 -15.77 4.91
CA CYS A 79 -8.80 -16.48 5.90
C CYS A 79 -9.19 -16.05 7.31
N GLU A 80 -9.68 -16.99 8.12
CA GLU A 80 -10.07 -16.76 9.51
C GLU A 80 -8.97 -17.20 10.48
N ILE A 81 -8.59 -16.33 11.41
CA ILE A 81 -7.85 -16.65 12.62
C ILE A 81 -8.83 -16.56 13.78
N ARG A 82 -9.14 -17.69 14.43
CA ARG A 82 -10.16 -17.75 15.49
C ARG A 82 -9.70 -17.24 16.84
N PHE A 83 -8.41 -17.33 17.09
CA PHE A 83 -7.74 -16.97 18.33
C PHE A 83 -6.39 -16.41 17.93
N ILE A 84 -6.30 -15.10 17.71
CA ILE A 84 -5.06 -14.46 17.28
C ILE A 84 -4.12 -14.26 18.48
N ASP A 85 -2.83 -14.53 18.29
CA ASP A 85 -1.80 -14.50 19.35
C ASP A 85 -0.76 -13.37 19.09
N PRO A 86 -0.09 -12.80 20.10
CA PRO A 86 1.02 -11.84 19.90
C PRO A 86 2.06 -12.25 18.84
N LEU A 87 2.34 -13.54 18.66
CA LEU A 87 3.26 -14.10 17.65
C LEU A 87 2.70 -14.06 16.21
N ASP A 88 1.41 -13.79 16.04
CA ASP A 88 0.75 -13.52 14.76
C ASP A 88 0.90 -12.05 14.32
N SER A 89 1.46 -11.17 15.16
CA SER A 89 1.77 -9.79 14.78
C SER A 89 2.73 -9.73 13.59
N GLY A 90 2.45 -8.86 12.62
CA GLY A 90 3.26 -8.72 11.42
C GLY A 90 2.50 -8.24 10.19
N VAL A 91 3.13 -8.39 9.03
CA VAL A 91 2.64 -7.87 7.75
C VAL A 91 1.90 -8.95 6.97
N TYR A 92 0.72 -8.59 6.45
CA TYR A 92 -0.18 -9.46 5.68
C TYR A 92 -0.42 -8.86 4.28
N TRP A 93 -0.51 -9.70 3.26
CA TRP A 93 -0.80 -9.33 1.87
C TRP A 93 -1.38 -10.50 1.08
N CYS A 94 -2.08 -10.20 -0.01
CA CYS A 94 -2.47 -11.16 -1.05
C CYS A 94 -1.40 -11.20 -2.14
N GLU A 95 -1.07 -12.38 -2.65
CA GLU A 95 -0.15 -12.58 -3.77
C GLU A 95 -0.85 -13.39 -4.88
N SER A 96 -0.78 -12.93 -6.14
CA SER A 96 -1.30 -13.67 -7.29
C SER A 96 -0.24 -14.64 -7.83
N ARG A 97 -0.66 -15.60 -8.66
CA ARG A 97 0.23 -16.63 -9.23
C ARG A 97 1.26 -16.05 -10.21
N GLU A 98 0.94 -14.89 -10.76
CA GLU A 98 1.69 -14.14 -11.77
C GLU A 98 2.73 -13.19 -11.14
N GLY A 99 2.72 -13.02 -9.81
CA GLY A 99 3.67 -12.19 -9.06
C GLY A 99 3.15 -10.86 -8.46
N PRO A 100 2.08 -10.21 -8.98
CA PRO A 100 1.47 -9.06 -8.32
C PRO A 100 1.04 -9.33 -6.87
N ILE A 101 1.15 -8.28 -6.03
CA ILE A 101 0.69 -8.29 -4.63
C ILE A 101 -0.34 -7.19 -4.39
N SER A 102 -1.20 -7.38 -3.39
CA SER A 102 -2.14 -6.35 -2.92
C SER A 102 -1.44 -5.23 -2.13
N ASN A 103 -2.22 -4.29 -1.60
CA ASN A 103 -1.79 -3.52 -0.43
C ASN A 103 -1.34 -4.45 0.70
N MET A 104 -0.34 -4.01 1.46
CA MET A 104 0.08 -4.63 2.71
C MET A 104 -0.68 -4.00 3.89
N VAL A 105 -0.98 -4.80 4.90
CA VAL A 105 -1.48 -4.33 6.21
C VAL A 105 -0.58 -4.85 7.33
N ASN A 106 -0.35 -4.05 8.35
CA ASN A 106 0.41 -4.45 9.53
C ASN A 106 -0.55 -4.63 10.71
N LEU A 107 -0.63 -5.84 11.25
CA LEU A 107 -1.49 -6.17 12.38
C LEU A 107 -0.64 -6.31 13.65
N THR A 108 -1.07 -5.66 14.72
CA THR A 108 -0.43 -5.74 16.04
C THR A 108 -1.37 -6.41 17.03
N VAL A 109 -0.90 -7.49 17.66
CA VAL A 109 -1.68 -8.28 18.60
C VAL A 109 -1.05 -8.15 19.97
N THR A 110 -1.84 -7.71 20.96
CA THR A 110 -1.32 -7.42 22.31
C THR A 110 -1.87 -8.38 23.35
N GLY A 111 -0.97 -8.86 24.22
CA GLY A 111 -1.33 -9.45 25.52
C GLY A 111 -1.59 -8.39 26.61
N GLY A 112 -1.45 -7.11 26.29
CA GLY A 112 -1.76 -5.99 27.17
C GLY A 112 -3.27 -5.74 27.31
N SER A 113 -3.63 -4.82 28.22
CA SER A 113 -5.04 -4.55 28.56
C SER A 113 -5.70 -3.45 27.73
N VAL A 114 -4.95 -2.74 26.88
CA VAL A 114 -5.43 -1.60 26.08
C VAL A 114 -5.03 -1.74 24.60
N ILE A 115 -5.94 -1.41 23.68
CA ILE A 115 -5.68 -1.24 22.25
C ILE A 115 -6.18 0.12 21.76
N LEU A 116 -5.58 0.58 20.66
CA LEU A 116 -6.09 1.66 19.83
C LEU A 116 -6.72 1.04 18.58
N GLN A 117 -8.06 1.03 18.51
CA GLN A 117 -8.76 0.78 17.26
C GLN A 117 -8.53 1.98 16.33
N SER A 118 -7.68 1.78 15.32
CA SER A 118 -7.39 2.74 14.26
C SER A 118 -7.54 2.08 12.88
N PRO A 119 -7.81 2.86 11.81
CA PRO A 119 -7.98 2.32 10.46
C PRO A 119 -6.79 1.47 10.02
N VAL A 120 -7.08 0.26 9.55
CA VAL A 120 -6.08 -0.69 9.03
C VAL A 120 -5.63 -0.36 7.60
N LEU A 121 -6.39 0.49 6.89
CA LEU A 121 -6.12 0.95 5.54
C LEU A 121 -5.88 2.48 5.52
N PRO A 122 -5.14 3.01 4.52
CA PRO A 122 -4.96 4.44 4.36
C PRO A 122 -6.28 5.21 4.26
N VAL A 123 -6.33 6.36 4.92
CA VAL A 123 -7.50 7.25 4.99
C VAL A 123 -7.43 8.27 3.84
N MET A 124 -8.55 8.69 3.26
CA MET A 124 -8.53 9.73 2.21
C MET A 124 -8.60 11.14 2.82
N GLU A 125 -7.95 12.12 2.20
CA GLU A 125 -8.10 13.51 2.59
C GLU A 125 -9.55 14.01 2.48
N GLY A 126 -10.01 14.67 3.54
CA GLY A 126 -11.37 15.16 3.72
C GLY A 126 -12.33 14.17 4.40
N ASP A 127 -11.93 12.91 4.64
CA ASP A 127 -12.73 11.96 5.42
C ASP A 127 -12.66 12.26 6.93
N ASP A 128 -13.63 11.75 7.69
CA ASP A 128 -13.63 11.78 9.16
C ASP A 128 -13.19 10.40 9.69
N VAL A 129 -12.24 10.39 10.63
CA VAL A 129 -11.73 9.16 11.29
C VAL A 129 -12.04 9.21 12.77
N THR A 130 -12.66 8.16 13.28
CA THR A 130 -12.82 7.95 14.73
C THR A 130 -11.86 6.88 15.21
N LEU A 131 -11.02 7.25 16.17
CA LEU A 131 -10.15 6.37 16.94
C LEU A 131 -10.85 5.99 18.24
N LEU A 132 -10.83 4.71 18.60
CA LEU A 132 -11.34 4.22 19.88
C LEU A 132 -10.19 3.62 20.69
N CYS A 133 -9.99 4.16 21.89
CA CYS A 133 -9.12 3.55 22.89
C CYS A 133 -9.97 2.60 23.73
N GLU A 134 -9.66 1.30 23.68
CA GLU A 134 -10.49 0.26 24.28
C GLU A 134 -9.69 -0.56 25.29
N THR A 135 -10.33 -0.94 26.41
CA THR A 135 -9.78 -1.98 27.29
C THR A 135 -10.49 -3.31 27.10
N LYS A 136 -9.78 -4.42 27.30
CA LYS A 136 -10.33 -5.79 27.24
C LYS A 136 -11.40 -6.07 28.31
N THR A 137 -11.50 -5.21 29.32
CA THR A 137 -12.42 -5.32 30.46
C THR A 137 -13.63 -4.41 30.30
N THR A 138 -14.80 -4.83 30.80
CA THR A 138 -15.99 -3.99 30.81
C THR A 138 -16.05 -3.12 32.10
N PRO A 139 -16.48 -1.85 32.00
CA PRO A 139 -16.82 -1.10 30.78
C PRO A 139 -15.56 -0.72 29.98
N SER A 140 -15.61 -0.90 28.66
CA SER A 140 -14.46 -0.64 27.78
C SER A 140 -14.27 0.85 27.44
N ASN A 141 -15.36 1.63 27.47
CA ASN A 141 -15.40 3.07 27.17
C ASN A 141 -14.96 3.92 28.38
N LEU A 142 -13.65 3.94 28.65
CA LEU A 142 -13.04 4.68 29.76
C LEU A 142 -12.42 6.01 29.29
N PRO A 143 -12.20 6.98 30.20
CA PRO A 143 -11.47 8.21 29.87
C PRO A 143 -10.05 7.90 29.39
N ALA A 144 -9.73 8.33 28.17
CA ALA A 144 -8.45 8.05 27.53
C ALA A 144 -7.72 9.33 27.10
N ALA A 145 -6.39 9.29 27.18
CA ALA A 145 -5.49 10.29 26.60
C ALA A 145 -4.95 9.78 25.26
N PHE A 146 -5.04 10.61 24.22
CA PHE A 146 -4.58 10.30 22.87
C PHE A 146 -3.28 11.02 22.57
N TYR A 147 -2.35 10.31 21.92
CA TYR A 147 -1.04 10.81 21.54
C TYR A 147 -0.79 10.62 20.05
N LYS A 148 -0.14 11.59 19.42
CA LYS A 148 0.42 11.51 18.06
C LYS A 148 1.90 11.89 18.13
N ASP A 149 2.75 11.08 17.52
CA ASP A 149 4.21 11.32 17.44
C ASP A 149 4.84 11.61 18.82
N GLY A 150 4.35 10.91 19.85
CA GLY A 150 4.73 11.06 21.26
C GLY A 150 4.11 12.24 22.01
N SER A 151 3.41 13.15 21.33
CA SER A 151 2.77 14.34 21.91
C SER A 151 1.30 14.11 22.25
N LEU A 152 0.85 14.58 23.41
CA LEU A 152 -0.57 14.53 23.80
C LEU A 152 -1.41 15.46 22.90
N ILE A 153 -2.40 14.90 22.18
CA ILE A 153 -3.27 15.67 21.26
C ILE A 153 -4.67 15.94 21.84
N ARG A 154 -5.22 15.03 22.64
CA ARG A 154 -6.57 15.17 23.22
C ARG A 154 -6.75 14.24 24.44
N LYS A 155 -7.69 14.57 25.32
CA LYS A 155 -8.23 13.65 26.33
C LYS A 155 -9.73 13.56 26.15
N GLN A 156 -10.27 12.35 26.06
CA GLN A 156 -11.68 12.11 25.75
C GLN A 156 -12.34 11.27 26.85
N PRO A 157 -13.49 11.67 27.41
CA PRO A 157 -14.08 11.05 28.59
C PRO A 157 -14.65 9.64 28.33
N THR A 158 -14.92 9.30 27.06
CA THR A 158 -15.51 8.01 26.65
C THR A 158 -14.52 7.11 25.90
N GLY A 159 -13.27 7.55 25.70
CA GLY A 159 -12.30 6.80 24.90
C GLY A 159 -12.46 6.94 23.39
N HIS A 160 -13.39 7.77 22.88
CA HIS A 160 -13.56 8.03 21.45
C HIS A 160 -12.94 9.38 21.03
N MET A 161 -12.06 9.40 20.03
CA MET A 161 -11.52 10.62 19.43
C MET A 161 -11.79 10.66 17.92
N THR A 162 -12.53 11.66 17.46
CA THR A 162 -12.69 11.92 16.02
C THR A 162 -11.72 13.00 15.53
N ILE A 163 -10.99 12.68 14.46
CA ILE A 163 -10.25 13.60 13.60
C ILE A 163 -11.19 13.94 12.44
N GLN A 164 -11.51 15.21 12.26
CA GLN A 164 -12.45 15.67 11.25
C GLN A 164 -11.73 16.31 10.07
N HIS A 165 -12.20 16.07 8.85
CA HIS A 165 -11.61 16.58 7.61
C HIS A 165 -10.10 16.26 7.51
N VAL A 166 -9.76 14.97 7.60
CA VAL A 166 -8.38 14.46 7.64
C VAL A 166 -7.51 15.07 6.53
N SER A 167 -6.29 15.44 6.88
CA SER A 167 -5.31 16.09 6.02
C SER A 167 -3.94 15.40 6.10
N ARG A 168 -3.02 15.71 5.18
CA ARG A 168 -1.62 15.24 5.30
C ARG A 168 -0.94 15.52 6.65
N SER A 169 -1.37 16.52 7.44
CA SER A 169 -0.75 16.79 8.75
C SER A 169 -1.20 15.82 9.85
N ASP A 170 -2.28 15.08 9.62
CA ASP A 170 -2.80 14.02 10.49
C ASP A 170 -2.08 12.67 10.28
N GLU A 171 -1.23 12.54 9.25
CA GLU A 171 -0.38 11.35 9.08
C GLU A 171 0.66 11.25 10.21
N GLY A 172 0.81 10.07 10.83
CA GLY A 172 1.79 9.86 11.91
C GLY A 172 1.51 8.64 12.80
N LEU A 173 2.25 8.55 13.91
CA LEU A 173 2.21 7.43 14.85
C LEU A 173 1.32 7.73 16.05
N TYR A 174 0.18 7.05 16.14
CA TYR A 174 -0.82 7.24 17.19
C TYR A 174 -0.76 6.15 18.26
N LYS A 175 -1.04 6.52 19.51
CA LYS A 175 -1.32 5.60 20.63
C LYS A 175 -2.30 6.26 21.60
N CYS A 176 -2.86 5.47 22.52
CA CYS A 176 -3.65 6.01 23.63
C CYS A 176 -3.21 5.44 24.98
N ASP A 177 -3.57 6.14 26.05
CA ASP A 177 -3.35 5.75 27.45
C ASP A 177 -4.67 5.81 28.21
N ILE A 178 -4.94 4.80 29.04
CA ILE A 178 -6.07 4.78 29.97
C ILE A 178 -5.49 4.66 31.39
N SER A 179 -5.72 5.69 32.20
CA SER A 179 -5.26 5.79 33.59
C SER A 179 -5.55 4.51 34.38
N GLY A 180 -4.50 3.81 34.81
CA GLY A 180 -4.61 2.56 35.59
C GLY A 180 -4.70 1.27 34.77
N HIS A 181 -4.86 1.36 33.44
CA HIS A 181 -4.85 0.23 32.51
C HIS A 181 -3.63 0.23 31.58
N GLY A 182 -3.01 1.41 31.36
CA GLY A 182 -1.76 1.59 30.62
C GLY A 182 -1.94 2.07 29.18
N GLU A 183 -0.85 2.00 28.43
CA GLU A 183 -0.80 2.46 27.03
C GLU A 183 -1.13 1.34 26.03
N SER A 184 -1.78 1.71 24.93
CA SER A 184 -1.90 0.86 23.75
C SER A 184 -0.54 0.69 23.05
N PRO A 185 -0.37 -0.36 22.23
CA PRO A 185 0.61 -0.34 21.15
C PRO A 185 0.43 0.91 20.26
N SER A 186 1.47 1.27 19.52
CA SER A 186 1.40 2.36 18.55
C SER A 186 0.91 1.87 17.18
N SER A 187 0.12 2.68 16.48
CA SER A 187 -0.36 2.42 15.11
C SER A 187 -0.04 3.60 14.20
N TRP A 188 0.40 3.32 12.97
CA TRP A 188 0.68 4.34 11.97
C TRP A 188 -0.57 4.61 11.13
N ILE A 189 -1.02 5.86 11.08
CA ILE A 189 -2.14 6.28 10.23
C ILE A 189 -1.56 6.98 9.01
N THR A 190 -1.77 6.41 7.82
CA THR A 190 -1.38 6.97 6.52
C THR A 190 -2.52 7.74 5.88
N VAL A 191 -2.24 8.91 5.31
CA VAL A 191 -3.24 9.74 4.64
C VAL A 191 -2.98 9.83 3.13
N THR A 192 -3.95 9.40 2.33
CA THR A 192 -3.90 9.44 0.86
C THR A 192 -4.57 10.70 0.34
N ALA A 193 -3.86 11.45 -0.52
CA ALA A 193 -4.42 12.63 -1.15
C ALA A 193 -5.64 12.29 -2.02
N LYS A 194 -6.70 13.09 -1.91
CA LYS A 194 -7.88 12.94 -2.75
C LYS A 194 -7.52 13.25 -4.22
N PRO A 195 -7.91 12.43 -5.21
CA PRO A 195 -7.67 12.73 -6.62
C PRO A 195 -8.30 14.09 -6.98
N SER A 196 -7.45 15.10 -7.19
CA SER A 196 -7.92 16.40 -7.65
C SER A 196 -8.33 16.27 -9.12
N THR A 197 -9.61 16.43 -9.41
CA THR A 197 -10.12 16.62 -10.77
C THR A 197 -9.64 17.97 -11.28
N THR A 198 -8.38 18.04 -11.69
CA THR A 198 -7.78 19.24 -12.29
C THR A 198 -8.58 19.59 -13.53
N ALA A 199 -9.23 20.76 -13.51
CA ALA A 199 -9.96 21.28 -14.65
C ALA A 199 -9.04 21.34 -15.88
N SER A 200 -9.56 20.90 -17.02
CA SER A 200 -8.88 20.92 -18.32
C SER A 200 -8.21 22.28 -18.56
N PRO A 201 -6.95 22.34 -19.04
CA PRO A 201 -6.24 23.60 -19.21
C PRO A 201 -7.02 24.54 -20.16
N THR A 202 -7.42 25.69 -19.64
CA THR A 202 -8.17 26.71 -20.37
C THR A 202 -7.43 27.12 -21.63
N THR A 203 -8.05 26.90 -22.79
CA THR A 203 -7.49 27.19 -24.11
C THR A 203 -7.17 28.67 -24.27
N LEU A 204 -5.88 29.01 -24.26
CA LEU A 204 -5.42 30.33 -24.72
C LEU A 204 -5.63 30.43 -26.24
N PRO A 205 -6.15 31.55 -26.77
CA PRO A 205 -6.31 31.72 -28.21
C PRO A 205 -4.95 31.87 -28.89
N MET A 206 -4.53 30.84 -29.64
CA MET A 206 -3.32 30.90 -30.46
C MET A 206 -3.49 31.91 -31.60
N THR A 207 -2.59 32.88 -31.67
CA THR A 207 -2.50 33.82 -32.79
C THR A 207 -1.96 33.15 -34.04
N THR A 208 -2.66 33.35 -35.17
CA THR A 208 -2.36 32.70 -36.45
C THR A 208 -1.03 33.17 -37.05
N SER A 209 0.03 32.39 -36.89
CA SER A 209 1.30 32.60 -37.61
C SER A 209 1.31 31.85 -38.95
N ARG A 210 1.93 32.48 -39.96
CA ARG A 210 1.80 32.15 -41.38
C ARG A 210 2.80 31.06 -41.79
N ALA A 211 2.32 29.99 -42.41
CA ALA A 211 3.15 28.87 -42.85
C ALA A 211 4.15 29.27 -43.98
N PRO A 212 5.43 28.85 -43.90
CA PRO A 212 6.35 28.83 -45.04
C PRO A 212 6.03 27.68 -46.01
N PRO A 213 6.50 27.73 -47.27
CA PRO A 213 6.19 26.71 -48.29
C PRO A 213 6.87 25.36 -48.01
N SER A 214 6.22 24.30 -48.52
CA SER A 214 6.59 22.90 -48.31
C SER A 214 7.85 22.47 -49.08
N LEU A 215 8.74 21.75 -48.39
CA LEU A 215 9.74 20.91 -49.04
C LEU A 215 9.15 19.50 -49.26
N ILE A 216 9.15 19.06 -50.52
CA ILE A 216 8.59 17.78 -50.95
C ILE A 216 9.55 16.65 -50.52
N SER A 217 9.22 15.93 -49.46
CA SER A 217 9.95 14.72 -49.07
C SER A 217 9.45 13.50 -49.88
N THR A 218 10.37 12.79 -50.52
CA THR A 218 10.06 11.58 -51.29
C THR A 218 9.60 10.44 -50.36
N PRO A 219 8.71 9.53 -50.82
CA PRO A 219 8.10 8.53 -49.95
C PRO A 219 9.10 7.61 -49.24
N PHE A 220 10.28 7.39 -49.83
CA PHE A 220 11.32 6.55 -49.25
C PHE A 220 11.87 7.10 -47.92
N GLN A 221 12.11 8.42 -47.83
CA GLN A 221 12.60 9.08 -46.61
C GLN A 221 11.61 8.95 -45.44
N VAL A 222 10.31 9.01 -45.73
CA VAL A 222 9.24 8.85 -44.73
C VAL A 222 9.21 7.42 -44.17
N VAL A 223 9.41 6.40 -45.01
CA VAL A 223 9.45 5.00 -44.55
C VAL A 223 10.69 4.74 -43.69
N THR A 224 11.86 5.22 -44.09
CA THR A 224 13.11 5.05 -43.30
C THR A 224 13.02 5.73 -41.94
N THR A 225 12.50 6.95 -41.87
CA THR A 225 12.32 7.69 -40.61
C THR A 225 11.29 7.05 -39.69
N VAL A 226 10.15 6.57 -40.20
CA VAL A 226 9.17 5.81 -39.41
C VAL A 226 9.79 4.50 -38.89
N CYS A 227 10.57 3.79 -39.71
CA CYS A 227 11.23 2.54 -39.29
C CYS A 227 12.24 2.79 -38.15
N HIS A 228 13.08 3.82 -38.26
CA HIS A 228 14.00 4.19 -37.18
C HIS A 228 13.28 4.62 -35.90
N LEU A 229 12.15 5.36 -35.99
CA LEU A 229 11.35 5.71 -34.82
C LEU A 229 10.78 4.47 -34.13
N LEU A 230 10.23 3.51 -34.89
CA LEU A 230 9.70 2.26 -34.32
C LEU A 230 10.78 1.44 -33.61
N LEU A 231 11.98 1.32 -34.21
CA LEU A 231 13.12 0.65 -33.59
C LEU A 231 13.63 1.38 -32.34
N PHE A 232 13.62 2.71 -32.35
CA PHE A 232 13.99 3.53 -31.19
C PHE A 232 12.97 3.40 -30.05
N PHE A 233 11.66 3.41 -30.34
CA PHE A 233 10.62 3.18 -29.34
C PHE A 233 10.66 1.76 -28.78
N SER A 234 10.90 0.72 -29.60
CA SER A 234 11.07 -0.64 -29.09
C SER A 234 12.30 -0.78 -28.19
N HIS A 235 13.40 -0.09 -28.52
CA HIS A 235 14.60 -0.07 -27.69
C HIS A 235 14.36 0.67 -26.36
N LEU A 236 13.70 1.84 -26.39
CA LEU A 236 13.31 2.58 -25.17
C LEU A 236 12.36 1.77 -24.27
N LEU A 237 11.42 1.02 -24.86
CA LEU A 237 10.52 0.13 -24.12
C LEU A 237 11.30 -1.02 -23.48
N HIS A 238 12.27 -1.60 -24.19
CA HIS A 238 13.15 -2.64 -23.65
C HIS A 238 14.01 -2.13 -22.48
N LEU A 239 14.53 -0.89 -22.56
CA LEU A 239 15.22 -0.23 -21.44
C LEU A 239 14.28 0.05 -20.26
N HIS A 240 13.03 0.46 -20.50
CA HIS A 240 12.05 0.63 -19.42
C HIS A 240 11.73 -0.71 -18.72
N CYS A 241 11.55 -1.79 -19.48
CA CYS A 241 11.36 -3.12 -18.90
C CYS A 241 12.60 -3.59 -18.11
N ALA A 242 13.82 -3.37 -18.63
CA ALA A 242 15.05 -3.72 -17.93
C ALA A 242 15.24 -2.92 -16.62
N HIS A 243 14.93 -1.62 -16.63
CA HIS A 243 15.00 -0.78 -15.43
C HIS A 243 13.87 -1.10 -14.41
N ALA A 244 12.70 -1.52 -14.90
CA ALA A 244 11.61 -2.01 -14.03
C ALA A 244 11.99 -3.32 -13.30
N THR A 245 12.83 -4.16 -13.90
CA THR A 245 13.40 -5.36 -13.24
C THR A 245 14.56 -5.07 -12.28
N GLU A 246 15.18 -3.89 -12.32
CA GLU A 246 16.28 -3.53 -11.41
C GLU A 246 15.77 -2.83 -10.13
N ASN A 247 14.63 -2.15 -10.21
CA ASN A 247 13.99 -1.46 -9.08
C ASN A 247 13.15 -2.36 -8.14
N THR A 248 13.17 -3.69 -8.31
CA THR A 248 12.46 -4.65 -7.43
C THR A 248 13.39 -5.44 -6.50
N LEU A 249 14.63 -4.98 -6.30
CA LEU A 249 15.50 -5.43 -5.21
C LEU A 249 15.38 -4.48 -3.99
N PRO A 250 15.03 -4.98 -2.79
CA PRO A 250 14.84 -4.12 -1.62
C PRO A 250 16.17 -3.63 -1.05
N VAL A 251 16.37 -2.30 -1.05
CA VAL A 251 17.46 -1.65 -0.32
C VAL A 251 17.15 -1.67 1.18
N SER A 252 17.68 -2.65 1.92
CA SER A 252 18.06 -2.51 3.32
C SER A 252 18.85 -3.69 3.87
N MET A 253 20.18 -3.57 3.84
CA MET A 253 21.02 -3.92 5.00
C MET A 253 22.27 -3.04 5.00
N VAL A 254 22.22 -1.95 5.77
CA VAL A 254 23.41 -1.23 6.23
C VAL A 254 23.37 -1.18 7.76
N THR A 255 24.23 -1.97 8.39
CA THR A 255 24.74 -1.66 9.73
C THR A 255 26.24 -1.92 9.73
N THR A 256 26.99 -0.93 10.22
CA THR A 256 28.43 -0.80 10.07
C THR A 256 29.26 -1.60 11.09
N HIS A 257 30.39 -2.12 10.62
CA HIS A 257 31.67 -2.34 11.30
C HIS A 257 31.72 -2.55 12.83
N VAL A 258 32.30 -3.69 13.22
CA VAL A 258 33.27 -3.75 14.34
C VAL A 258 34.53 -4.45 13.85
N LEU A 259 35.70 -3.83 14.04
CA LEU A 259 36.99 -4.45 13.73
C LEU A 259 37.26 -5.64 14.66
N LYS A 260 37.85 -6.73 14.14
CA LYS A 260 38.80 -7.52 14.92
C LYS A 260 39.97 -8.01 14.08
N THR A 261 41.14 -7.54 14.50
CA THR A 261 42.45 -7.83 13.94
C THR A 261 42.84 -9.30 14.04
N LYS A 262 43.28 -9.85 12.89
CA LYS A 262 44.48 -10.69 12.72
C LYS A 262 45.17 -11.16 14.02
N VAL A 263 45.05 -12.46 14.31
CA VAL A 263 46.07 -13.21 15.06
C VAL A 263 46.36 -14.50 14.29
N ARG A 264 47.65 -14.82 14.16
CA ARG A 264 48.21 -16.02 13.53
C ARG A 264 48.92 -16.82 14.61
N TRP A 265 48.53 -18.08 14.78
CA TRP A 265 49.32 -19.21 15.30
C TRP A 265 48.77 -20.45 14.57
N GLN A 266 49.54 -21.25 13.83
CA GLN A 266 50.59 -22.18 14.28
C GLN A 266 50.11 -23.03 15.46
N GLU A 267 49.60 -24.23 15.17
CA GLU A 267 50.38 -25.47 15.21
C GLU A 267 50.09 -26.29 13.94
#